data_AF-A0A379ALK0-F1
#
_entry.id   AF-A0A379ALK0-F1
#
_cell.length_a   1.000
_cell.length_b   1.000
_cell.length_c   1.000
_cell.angle_alpha   90.00
_cell.angle_beta   90.00
_cell.angle_gamma   90.00
#
_symmetry.space_group_name_H-M   'P 1'
#
loop_
_entity.id
_entity.type
_entity.pdbx_description
1 polymer ?
#
loop_
_entity_poly.entity_id
_entity_poly.type
_entity_poly.pdbx_seq_one_letter_code
_entity_poly.pdbx_strand_id
1 'polypeptide(L)'
;MTRSTRRLTVSPSSTPSWFNYKLTAKGHGENALGQVDIVVSYNGRKFHGIGLATDIVESSAKAMVNALNNIWRARQVEQELQRKFKDQKETV
;
A
#
# COMPACT_ATOMS: atom_id res chain seq x y z
N MET A 1 -41.78 2.86 -21.29
CA MET A 1 -40.69 2.08 -20.67
C MET A 1 -39.54 3.04 -20.33
N THR A 2 -39.44 3.51 -19.09
CA THR A 2 -38.45 4.52 -18.68
C THR A 2 -37.27 3.81 -18.03
N ARG A 3 -36.08 3.85 -18.67
CA ARG A 3 -34.85 3.25 -18.14
C ARG A 3 -34.33 4.09 -16.97
N SER A 4 -34.71 3.69 -15.76
CA SER A 4 -34.17 4.23 -14.50
C SER A 4 -32.67 3.92 -14.42
N THR A 5 -31.85 4.96 -14.52
CA THR A 5 -30.39 4.84 -14.45
C THR A 5 -29.96 4.95 -12.99
N ARG A 6 -29.76 3.82 -12.31
CA ARG A 6 -29.17 3.79 -10.96
C ARG A 6 -27.73 4.30 -11.04
N ARG A 7 -27.48 5.50 -10.52
CA ARG A 7 -26.13 5.97 -10.20
C ARG A 7 -25.59 5.09 -9.08
N LEU A 8 -24.58 4.27 -9.38
CA LEU A 8 -23.79 3.56 -8.37
C LEU A 8 -22.89 4.59 -7.69
N THR A 9 -23.32 5.14 -6.56
CA THR A 9 -22.45 5.89 -5.67
C THR A 9 -21.53 4.89 -4.97
N VAL A 10 -20.32 4.72 -5.48
CA VAL A 10 -19.26 3.97 -4.81
C VAL A 10 -18.82 4.75 -3.56
N SER A 11 -19.03 4.17 -2.38
CA SER A 11 -18.59 4.76 -1.11
C SER A 11 -17.06 4.90 -1.08
N PRO A 12 -16.52 6.06 -0.68
CA PRO A 12 -15.08 6.35 -0.73
C PRO A 12 -14.22 5.56 0.27
N SER A 13 -14.83 4.78 1.16
CA SER A 13 -14.13 4.04 2.23
C SER A 13 -13.31 2.85 1.75
N SER A 14 -13.54 2.36 0.52
CA SER A 14 -12.99 1.09 0.04
C SER A 14 -11.85 1.24 -0.97
N THR A 15 -11.66 2.43 -1.53
CA THR A 15 -10.65 2.69 -2.56
C THR A 15 -9.34 3.15 -1.93
N PRO A 16 -8.21 2.43 -2.10
CA PRO A 16 -6.90 2.96 -1.74
C PRO A 16 -6.66 4.28 -2.48
N SER A 17 -6.42 5.35 -1.74
CA SER A 17 -6.03 6.64 -2.31
C SER A 17 -4.51 6.78 -2.21
N TRP A 18 -3.87 6.97 -3.37
CA TRP A 18 -2.43 7.19 -3.47
C TRP A 18 -2.15 8.63 -3.06
N PHE A 19 -1.37 8.84 -1.99
CA PHE A 19 -1.21 10.19 -1.43
C PHE A 19 0.16 10.81 -1.69
N ASN A 20 1.27 10.04 -1.83
CA ASN A 20 2.58 10.63 -2.14
C ASN A 20 3.53 9.68 -2.88
N TYR A 21 4.17 10.18 -3.95
CA TYR A 21 5.26 9.54 -4.69
C TYR A 21 6.52 10.39 -4.56
N LYS A 22 7.62 9.82 -4.04
CA LYS A 22 8.89 10.54 -3.87
C LYS A 22 10.04 9.76 -4.51
N LEU A 23 10.58 10.30 -5.60
CA LEU A 23 11.78 9.78 -6.25
C LEU A 23 13.03 10.40 -5.62
N THR A 24 14.01 9.60 -5.22
CA THR A 24 15.28 10.08 -4.66
C THR A 24 16.44 9.33 -5.32
N ALA A 25 17.26 9.99 -6.14
CA ALA A 25 18.44 9.34 -6.70
C ALA A 25 19.53 9.17 -5.62
N LYS A 26 20.14 7.98 -5.53
CA LYS A 26 21.30 7.74 -4.66
C LYS A 26 22.48 7.24 -5.49
N GLY A 27 23.43 8.13 -5.77
CA GLY A 27 24.69 7.81 -6.42
C GLY A 27 25.16 8.93 -7.36
N HIS A 28 26.46 8.98 -7.61
CA HIS A 28 27.08 9.84 -8.63
C HIS A 28 27.68 8.95 -9.73
N GLY A 29 27.46 9.30 -11.00
CA GLY A 29 28.00 8.57 -12.17
C GLY A 29 27.02 7.63 -12.87
N GLU A 30 27.52 6.90 -13.87
CA GLU A 30 26.76 6.01 -14.78
C GLU A 30 26.05 4.84 -14.08
N ASN A 31 26.48 4.49 -12.87
CA ASN A 31 25.91 3.44 -12.01
C ASN A 31 25.05 3.99 -10.85
N ALA A 32 24.52 5.21 -10.97
CA ALA A 32 23.66 5.77 -9.94
C ALA A 32 22.44 4.86 -9.72
N LEU A 33 22.23 4.42 -8.48
CA LEU A 33 21.05 3.63 -8.14
C LEU A 33 19.86 4.58 -7.99
N GLY A 34 18.82 4.34 -8.79
CA GLY A 34 17.52 4.96 -8.61
C GLY A 34 16.86 4.38 -7.36
N GLN A 35 16.72 5.19 -6.32
CA GLN A 35 15.87 4.85 -5.17
C GLN A 35 14.50 5.51 -5.35
N VAL A 36 13.46 4.70 -5.31
CA VAL A 36 12.08 5.16 -5.34
C VAL A 36 11.43 4.86 -3.99
N ASP A 37 10.83 5.87 -3.39
CA ASP A 37 10.02 5.76 -2.17
C ASP A 37 8.56 6.09 -2.51
N ILE A 38 7.67 5.14 -2.24
CA ILE A 38 6.23 5.30 -2.45
C ILE A 38 5.55 5.21 -1.09
N VAL A 39 4.67 6.18 -0.82
CA VAL A 39 3.82 6.17 0.37
C VAL A 39 2.37 5.97 -0.05
N VAL A 40 1.83 4.81 0.32
CA VAL A 40 0.45 4.42 0.01
C VAL A 40 -0.41 4.60 1.25
N SER A 41 -1.57 5.25 1.12
CA SER A 41 -2.55 5.29 2.19
C SER A 41 -3.59 4.19 1.98
N TYR A 42 -3.73 3.32 2.98
CA TYR A 42 -4.71 2.25 2.99
C TYR A 42 -5.35 2.12 4.37
N ASN A 43 -6.68 2.14 4.42
CA ASN A 43 -7.46 2.03 5.67
C ASN A 43 -7.02 3.04 6.76
N GLY A 44 -6.78 4.30 6.38
CA GLY A 44 -6.31 5.36 7.30
C GLY A 44 -4.84 5.24 7.75
N ARG A 45 -4.12 4.22 7.30
CA ARG A 45 -2.70 3.98 7.64
C ARG A 45 -1.82 4.29 6.43
N LYS A 46 -0.59 4.73 6.68
CA LYS A 46 0.43 4.98 5.65
C LYS A 46 1.40 3.80 5.60
N PHE A 47 1.70 3.34 4.39
CA PHE A 47 2.63 2.24 4.14
C PHE A 47 3.74 2.72 3.21
N HIS A 48 4.98 2.42 3.58
CA HIS A 48 6.15 2.75 2.79
C HIS A 48 6.55 1.56 1.93
N GLY A 49 6.87 1.83 0.66
CA GLY A 49 7.48 0.90 -0.26
C GLY A 49 8.75 1.52 -0.83
N ILE A 50 9.86 0.78 -0.76
CA ILE A 50 11.17 1.22 -1.27
C ILE A 50 11.55 0.31 -2.43
N GLY A 51 12.01 0.89 -3.53
CA GLY A 51 12.56 0.16 -4.67
C GLY A 51 13.93 0.67 -5.05
N LEU A 52 14.85 -0.25 -5.32
CA LEU A 52 16.23 0.02 -5.73
C LEU A 52 16.50 -0.69 -7.06
N ALA A 53 16.85 0.08 -8.07
CA ALA A 53 17.30 -0.41 -9.37
C ALA A 53 18.07 0.69 -10.10
N THR A 54 18.84 0.32 -11.12
CA THR A 54 19.45 1.29 -12.04
C THR A 54 18.38 1.97 -12.91
N ASP A 55 17.31 1.26 -13.24
CA ASP A 55 16.15 1.76 -13.97
C ASP A 55 15.08 2.34 -13.04
N ILE A 56 14.56 3.53 -13.38
CA ILE A 56 13.53 4.25 -12.62
C ILE A 56 12.18 3.52 -12.63
N VAL A 57 11.81 2.91 -13.75
CA VAL A 57 10.57 2.15 -13.91
C VAL A 57 10.64 0.85 -13.10
N GLU A 58 11.78 0.15 -13.19
CA GLU A 58 12.00 -1.07 -12.41
C GLU A 58 11.99 -0.80 -10.90
N SER A 59 12.68 0.27 -10.47
CA SER A 59 12.67 0.68 -9.05
C SER A 59 11.27 1.12 -8.61
N SER A 60 10.48 1.80 -9.45
CA SER A 60 9.09 2.13 -9.13
C SER A 60 8.21 0.89 -8.98
N ALA A 61 8.36 -0.10 -9.85
CA ALA A 61 7.62 -1.37 -9.75
C ALA A 61 7.97 -2.12 -8.46
N LYS A 62 9.27 -2.21 -8.11
CA LYS A 62 9.73 -2.81 -6.85
C LYS A 62 9.18 -2.08 -5.62
N ALA A 63 9.17 -0.74 -5.63
CA ALA A 63 8.62 0.05 -4.55
C ALA A 63 7.13 -0.24 -4.33
N MET A 64 6.36 -0.33 -5.42
CA MET A 64 4.93 -0.63 -5.36
C MET A 64 4.65 -2.04 -4.82
N VAL A 65 5.38 -3.05 -5.29
CA VAL A 65 5.28 -4.43 -4.78
C VAL A 65 5.58 -4.47 -3.28
N ASN A 66 6.62 -3.77 -2.83
CA ASN A 66 6.98 -3.70 -1.42
C ASN A 66 5.88 -3.03 -0.57
N ALA A 67 5.28 -1.93 -1.05
CA ALA A 67 4.16 -1.29 -0.35
C ALA A 67 2.94 -2.23 -0.24
N LEU A 68 2.59 -2.95 -1.31
CA LEU A 68 1.47 -3.89 -1.33
C LEU A 68 1.72 -5.09 -0.40
N ASN A 69 2.93 -5.64 -0.38
CA ASN A 69 3.32 -6.71 0.53
C ASN A 69 3.19 -6.26 1.99
N ASN A 70 3.60 -5.03 2.30
CA ASN A 70 3.47 -4.46 3.64
C ASN A 70 2.00 -4.31 4.05
N ILE A 71 1.13 -3.87 3.15
CA ILE A 71 -0.33 -3.82 3.38
C ILE A 71 -0.89 -5.22 3.65
N TRP A 72 -0.52 -6.21 2.83
CA TRP A 72 -1.02 -7.58 2.99
C TRP A 72 -0.59 -8.18 4.34
N ARG A 73 0.69 -8.04 4.71
CA ARG A 73 1.20 -8.50 6.01
C ARG A 73 0.49 -7.81 7.18
N ALA A 74 0.27 -6.51 7.09
CA ALA A 74 -0.43 -5.77 8.14
C ALA A 74 -1.87 -6.28 8.36
N ARG A 75 -2.56 -6.68 7.28
CA ARG A 75 -3.91 -7.26 7.37
C ARG A 75 -3.90 -8.64 8.02
N GLN A 76 -2.91 -9.49 7.71
CA GLN A 76 -2.78 -10.80 8.35
C GLN A 76 -2.52 -10.67 9.85
N VAL A 77 -1.60 -9.78 10.24
CA VAL A 77 -1.30 -9.51 11.66
C VAL A 77 -2.54 -8.99 12.40
N GLU A 78 -3.31 -8.12 11.77
CA GLU A 78 -4.56 -7.60 12.36
C GLU A 78 -5.59 -8.72 12.58
N GLN A 79 -5.73 -9.67 11.64
CA GLN A 79 -6.62 -10.82 11.78
C GLN A 79 -6.18 -11.77 12.91
N GLU A 80 -4.88 -12.06 13.02
CA GLU A 80 -4.36 -12.91 14.10
C GLU A 80 -4.49 -12.27 15.48
N LEU A 81 -4.25 -10.95 15.56
CA LEU A 81 -4.41 -10.20 16.79
C LEU A 81 -5.87 -10.22 17.27
N GLN A 82 -6.83 -10.07 16.36
CA GLN A 82 -8.26 -10.19 16.65
C GLN A 82 -8.65 -11.58 17.18
N ARG A 83 -8.07 -12.66 16.61
CA ARG A 83 -8.29 -14.02 17.12
C ARG A 83 -7.81 -14.16 18.57
N LYS A 84 -6.56 -13.77 18.84
CA LYS A 84 -5.98 -13.82 20.20
C LYS A 84 -6.77 -13.02 21.23
N PHE A 85 -7.32 -11.86 20.84
CA PHE A 85 -8.17 -11.06 21.74
C PHE A 85 -9.54 -11.69 22.01
N LYS A 86 -10.09 -12.43 21.05
CA LYS A 86 -11.36 -13.15 21.25
C LYS A 86 -11.18 -14.35 22.18
N ASP A 87 -10.12 -15.13 21.96
CA ASP A 87 -9.81 -16.32 22.76
C ASP A 87 -9.54 -15.96 24.24
N GLN A 88 -8.92 -14.80 24.50
CA GLN A 88 -8.68 -14.29 25.86
C GLN A 88 -9.95 -13.81 26.58
N LYS A 89 -11.00 -13.39 25.85
CA LYS A 89 -12.27 -12.99 26.45
C LYS A 89 -13.19 -14.16 26.77
N GLU A 90 -12.99 -15.31 26.12
CA GLU A 90 -13.75 -16.53 26.39
C GLU A 90 -13.14 -17.37 27.53
N THR A 91 -11.93 -17.02 27.98
CA THR A 91 -11.19 -17.71 29.07
C THR A 91 -11.27 -17.01 30.43
N VAL A 92 -12.01 -15.91 30.56
CA VAL A 92 -12.31 -15.20 31.82
C VAL A 92 -13.82 -15.11 32.03
#